data_AF-A0A6A7M5P7-F1
#
_entry.id   AF-A0A6A7M5P7-F1
#
_cell.length_a   1.000
_cell.length_b   1.000
_cell.length_c   1.000
_cell.angle_alpha   90.00
_cell.angle_beta   90.00
_cell.angle_gamma   90.00
#
_symmetry.space_group_name_H-M   'P 1'
#
loop_
_entity.id
_entity.type
_entity.pdbx_description
1 polymer ?
#
loop_
_entity_poly.entity_id
_entity_poly.type
_entity_poly.pdbx_seq_one_letter_code
_entity_poly.pdbx_strand_id
1 'polypeptide(L)'
;MQVTCPNCGARYAVDPLAIGPTGRTVQCARCSHRWRERPIVPAAVAPPPPRPVPDFVIRPPTYNSGLPALATPPAKSHWAQWLSVAGLAVVVLVIAAYAFRGEILAALPVEWRDFLHIDALRDLFRQ
;
A
#
# COMPACT_ATOMS: atom_id res chain seq x y z
N MET A 1 39.05 -31.34 -12.77
CA MET A 1 38.25 -32.53 -12.40
C MET A 1 38.81 -33.14 -11.10
N GLN A 2 38.09 -34.03 -10.42
CA GLN A 2 38.52 -34.59 -9.13
C GLN A 2 38.63 -36.12 -9.23
N VAL A 3 39.76 -36.67 -8.75
CA VAL A 3 39.98 -38.12 -8.67
C VAL A 3 40.01 -38.56 -7.22
N THR A 4 39.45 -39.73 -6.93
CA THR A 4 39.37 -40.28 -5.57
C THR A 4 40.11 -41.61 -5.50
N CYS A 5 41.01 -41.75 -4.54
CA CYS A 5 41.75 -42.99 -4.34
C CYS A 5 40.80 -44.09 -3.80
N PRO A 6 40.70 -45.25 -4.45
CA PRO A 6 39.81 -46.33 -4.02
C PRO A 6 40.28 -47.02 -2.73
N ASN A 7 41.56 -46.89 -2.36
CA ASN A 7 42.13 -47.55 -1.20
C ASN A 7 41.95 -46.73 0.10
N CYS A 8 42.25 -45.43 0.07
CA CYS A 8 42.23 -44.59 1.28
C CYS A 8 41.25 -43.41 1.23
N GLY A 9 40.46 -43.27 0.16
CA GLY A 9 39.44 -42.23 0.02
C GLY A 9 39.98 -40.79 -0.13
N ALA A 10 41.29 -40.61 -0.24
CA ALA A 10 41.90 -39.30 -0.49
C ALA A 10 41.46 -38.75 -1.85
N ARG A 11 41.14 -37.46 -1.91
CA ARG A 11 40.68 -36.79 -3.13
C ARG A 11 41.71 -35.79 -3.62
N TYR A 12 41.93 -35.74 -4.93
CA TYR A 12 42.92 -34.87 -5.57
C TYR A 12 42.26 -34.07 -6.70
N ALA A 13 42.52 -32.76 -6.75
CA ALA A 13 42.16 -31.93 -7.88
C ALA A 13 43.23 -32.10 -8.97
N VAL A 14 42.81 -32.51 -10.16
CA VAL A 14 43.70 -32.74 -11.31
C VAL A 14 43.14 -32.07 -12.56
N ASP A 15 44.05 -31.63 -13.42
CA ASP A 15 43.70 -31.09 -14.73
C ASP A 15 43.11 -32.23 -15.60
N PRO A 16 41.89 -32.06 -16.17
CA PRO A 16 41.34 -33.02 -17.12
C PRO A 16 42.25 -33.33 -18.32
N LEU A 17 43.04 -32.37 -18.77
CA LEU A 17 43.98 -32.57 -19.87
C LEU A 17 45.13 -33.52 -19.49
N ALA A 18 45.51 -33.57 -18.21
CA ALA A 18 46.63 -34.40 -17.76
C ALA A 18 46.32 -35.91 -17.76
N ILE A 19 45.05 -36.30 -17.65
CA ILE A 19 44.62 -37.70 -17.76
C ILE A 19 44.31 -38.06 -19.23
N GLY A 20 43.79 -37.09 -19.98
CA GLY A 20 43.46 -37.26 -21.39
C GLY A 20 42.24 -38.16 -21.62
N PRO A 21 41.69 -38.16 -22.85
CA PRO A 21 40.45 -38.86 -23.18
C PRO A 21 40.57 -40.40 -23.12
N THR A 22 41.78 -40.94 -23.23
CA THR A 22 42.05 -42.40 -23.18
C THR A 22 42.25 -42.94 -21.76
N GLY A 23 42.24 -42.05 -20.77
CA GLY A 23 42.52 -42.38 -19.37
C GLY A 23 44.01 -42.58 -19.08
N ARG A 24 44.43 -42.31 -17.84
CA ARG A 24 45.83 -42.43 -17.38
C ARG A 24 45.91 -43.16 -16.05
N THR A 25 47.01 -43.89 -15.85
CA THR A 25 47.33 -44.47 -14.54
C THR A 25 47.81 -43.37 -13.59
N VAL A 26 47.18 -43.26 -12.43
CA VAL A 26 47.49 -42.29 -11.38
C VAL A 26 47.94 -43.00 -10.11
N GLN A 27 48.80 -42.36 -9.32
CA GLN A 27 49.33 -42.89 -8.06
C GLN A 27 48.91 -42.01 -6.88
N CYS A 28 48.41 -42.62 -5.80
CA CYS A 28 48.04 -41.91 -4.58
C CYS A 28 49.29 -41.46 -3.82
N ALA A 29 49.39 -40.17 -3.50
CA ALA A 29 50.49 -39.65 -2.67
C ALA A 29 50.40 -40.10 -1.20
N ARG A 30 49.21 -40.51 -0.72
CA ARG A 30 48.98 -40.91 0.67
C ARG A 30 49.24 -42.38 0.96
N CYS A 31 48.85 -43.28 0.05
CA CYS A 31 48.97 -44.74 0.27
C CYS A 31 49.76 -45.47 -0.83
N SER A 32 50.34 -44.74 -1.79
CA SER A 32 51.10 -45.25 -2.94
C SER A 32 50.35 -46.18 -3.90
N HIS A 33 49.05 -46.44 -3.68
CA HIS A 33 48.20 -47.26 -4.55
C HIS A 33 48.05 -46.64 -5.95
N ARG A 34 48.13 -47.47 -6.99
CA ARG A 34 48.03 -47.06 -8.40
C ARG A 34 46.74 -47.59 -9.01
N TRP A 35 45.98 -46.72 -9.67
CA TRP A 35 44.75 -47.10 -10.38
C TRP A 35 44.63 -46.35 -11.71
N ARG A 36 43.73 -46.80 -12.57
CA ARG A 36 43.50 -46.18 -13.89
C ARG A 36 42.24 -45.33 -13.84
N GLU A 37 42.41 -44.03 -14.02
CA GLU A 37 41.30 -43.08 -14.08
C GLU A 37 40.89 -42.86 -15.53
N ARG A 38 39.59 -42.88 -15.80
CA ARG A 38 39.02 -42.52 -17.11
C ARG A 38 38.11 -41.31 -16.93
N PRO A 39 38.26 -40.24 -17.73
CA PRO A 39 37.32 -39.13 -17.67
C PRO A 39 35.93 -39.64 -18.08
N ILE A 40 34.93 -39.38 -17.25
CA ILE A 40 33.53 -39.57 -17.63
C ILE A 40 33.23 -38.47 -18.64
N VAL A 41 33.12 -38.84 -19.93
CA VAL A 41 32.60 -37.93 -20.94
C VAL A 41 31.15 -37.67 -20.55
N PRO A 42 30.73 -36.42 -20.30
CA PRO A 42 29.34 -36.14 -20.01
C PRO A 42 28.54 -36.60 -21.22
N ALA A 43 27.70 -37.62 -21.02
CA ALA A 43 26.74 -38.05 -22.03
C ALA A 43 25.95 -36.81 -22.45
N ALA A 44 25.85 -36.57 -23.76
CA ALA A 44 25.12 -35.43 -24.29
C ALA A 44 23.68 -35.48 -23.76
N VAL A 45 23.39 -34.64 -22.77
CA VAL A 45 22.06 -34.48 -22.22
C VAL A 45 21.23 -33.82 -23.31
N ALA A 46 20.26 -34.55 -23.85
CA ALA A 46 19.31 -33.99 -24.80
C ALA A 46 18.66 -32.74 -24.17
N PRO A 47 18.52 -31.63 -24.91
CA PRO A 47 17.95 -30.41 -24.34
C PRO A 47 16.53 -30.69 -23.84
N PRO A 48 16.17 -30.23 -22.63
CA PRO A 48 14.82 -30.37 -22.11
C PRO A 48 13.81 -29.68 -23.04
N PRO A 49 12.55 -30.16 -23.10
CA PRO A 49 11.52 -29.54 -23.93
C PRO A 49 11.33 -28.05 -23.56
N PRO A 50 11.09 -27.17 -24.55
CA PRO A 50 10.90 -25.75 -24.28
C PRO A 50 9.70 -25.55 -23.37
N ARG A 51 9.91 -24.82 -22.28
CA ARG A 51 8.83 -24.42 -21.37
C ARG A 51 8.00 -23.33 -22.03
N PRO A 52 6.67 -23.34 -21.92
CA PRO A 52 5.84 -22.25 -22.42
C PRO A 52 6.17 -20.98 -21.65
N VAL A 53 6.65 -19.96 -22.37
CA VAL A 53 6.85 -18.61 -21.85
C VAL A 53 5.50 -17.91 -21.97
N PRO A 54 4.95 -17.31 -20.90
CA PRO A 54 3.71 -16.56 -21.00
C PRO A 54 3.91 -15.33 -21.89
N ASP A 55 3.02 -15.12 -22.85
CA ASP A 55 2.97 -13.91 -23.67
C ASP A 55 2.47 -12.74 -22.81
N PHE A 56 3.40 -12.03 -22.16
CA PHE A 56 3.08 -10.74 -21.54
C PHE A 56 3.02 -9.67 -22.61
N VAL A 57 1.80 -9.26 -22.96
CA VAL A 57 1.55 -8.10 -23.81
C VAL A 57 1.86 -6.84 -23.00
N ILE A 58 3.02 -6.23 -23.26
CA ILE A 58 3.35 -4.90 -22.73
C ILE A 58 2.44 -3.89 -23.42
N ARG A 59 1.36 -3.48 -22.73
CA ARG A 59 0.52 -2.37 -23.19
C ARG A 59 1.29 -1.07 -22.98
N PRO A 60 1.47 -0.23 -24.02
CA PRO A 60 2.09 1.07 -23.82
C PRO A 60 1.23 1.92 -22.87
N PRO A 61 1.86 2.74 -22.01
CA PRO A 61 1.12 3.67 -21.15
C PRO A 61 0.27 4.61 -22.02
N THR A 62 -0.95 4.90 -21.57
CA THR A 62 -1.84 5.84 -22.26
C THR A 62 -1.28 7.26 -22.15
N TYR A 63 -1.39 8.03 -23.24
CA TYR A 63 -1.01 9.45 -23.25
C TYR A 63 -1.74 10.19 -22.13
N ASN A 64 -0.98 10.80 -21.19
CA ASN A 64 -1.39 11.48 -19.94
C ASN A 64 -1.20 10.71 -18.61
N SER A 65 -0.73 9.47 -18.61
CA SER A 65 -0.56 8.68 -17.38
C SER A 65 0.54 9.17 -16.42
N GLY A 66 1.35 10.15 -16.84
CA GLY A 66 2.43 10.75 -16.03
C GLY A 66 2.11 12.13 -15.47
N LEU A 67 0.91 12.66 -15.69
CA LEU A 67 0.52 13.96 -15.17
C LEU A 67 0.11 13.84 -13.69
N PRO A 68 0.51 14.78 -12.81
CA PRO A 68 0.01 14.81 -11.44
C PRO A 68 -1.51 14.97 -11.46
N ALA A 69 -2.19 14.28 -10.54
CA ALA A 69 -3.63 14.42 -10.38
C ALA A 69 -3.97 15.87 -10.02
N LEU A 70 -4.51 16.62 -10.98
CA LEU A 70 -5.04 17.95 -10.71
C LEU A 70 -6.23 17.79 -9.76
N ALA A 71 -6.06 18.24 -8.52
CA ALA A 71 -7.16 18.25 -7.55
C ALA A 71 -8.27 19.16 -8.09
N THR A 72 -9.44 18.61 -8.37
CA THR A 72 -10.61 19.40 -8.70
C THR A 72 -11.14 20.04 -7.41
N PRO A 73 -11.42 21.36 -7.40
CA PRO A 73 -12.00 21.99 -6.22
C PRO A 73 -13.38 21.38 -5.94
N PRO A 74 -13.75 21.18 -4.67
CA PRO A 74 -15.04 20.63 -4.32
C PRO A 74 -16.16 21.55 -4.84
N ALA A 75 -17.25 20.95 -5.33
CA ALA A 75 -18.41 21.69 -5.79
C ALA A 75 -18.98 22.54 -4.64
N LYS A 76 -19.25 23.83 -4.91
CA LYS A 76 -19.82 24.75 -3.92
C LYS A 76 -21.23 24.28 -3.55
N SER A 77 -21.48 24.05 -2.25
CA SER A 77 -22.79 23.65 -1.74
C SER A 77 -23.68 24.87 -1.51
N HIS A 78 -24.83 24.91 -2.18
CA HIS A 78 -25.89 25.91 -1.96
C HIS A 78 -26.54 25.77 -0.57
N TRP A 79 -26.42 24.60 0.08
CA TRP A 79 -26.97 24.37 1.41
C TRP A 79 -26.24 25.19 2.49
N ALA A 80 -24.92 25.35 2.37
CA ALA A 80 -24.14 26.22 3.27
C ALA A 80 -24.54 27.70 3.14
N GLN A 81 -24.88 28.14 1.93
CA GLN A 81 -25.40 29.49 1.69
C GLN A 81 -26.79 29.64 2.33
N TRP A 82 -27.65 28.63 2.19
CA TRP A 82 -29.00 28.64 2.80
C TRP A 82 -28.96 28.69 4.33
N LEU A 83 -28.07 27.92 4.97
CA LEU A 83 -27.87 27.97 6.42
C LEU A 83 -27.35 29.34 6.89
N SER A 84 -26.44 29.95 6.14
CA SER A 84 -25.92 31.28 6.44
C SER A 84 -27.03 32.34 6.41
N VAL A 85 -27.89 32.29 5.39
CA VAL A 85 -29.04 33.20 5.24
C VAL A 85 -30.06 32.97 6.36
N ALA A 86 -30.38 31.72 6.67
CA ALA A 86 -31.29 31.38 7.76
C ALA A 86 -30.76 31.87 9.12
N GLY A 87 -29.47 31.66 9.39
CA GLY A 87 -28.82 32.14 10.61
C GLY A 87 -28.87 33.67 10.73
N LEU A 88 -28.57 34.40 9.65
CA LEU A 88 -28.68 35.86 9.62
C LEU A 88 -30.12 36.32 9.87
N ALA A 89 -31.11 35.67 9.25
CA ALA A 89 -32.52 36.00 9.44
C ALA A 89 -32.97 35.80 10.90
N VAL A 90 -32.53 34.71 11.55
CA VAL A 90 -32.81 34.45 12.97
C VAL A 90 -32.18 35.53 13.86
N VAL A 91 -30.93 35.92 13.60
CA VAL A 91 -30.25 36.99 14.36
C VAL A 91 -30.99 38.32 14.20
N VAL A 92 -31.39 38.68 12.98
CA VAL A 92 -32.17 39.91 12.72
C VAL A 92 -33.52 39.86 13.44
N LEU A 93 -34.22 38.72 13.42
CA LEU A 93 -35.49 38.55 14.15
C LEU A 93 -35.31 38.70 15.66
N VAL A 94 -34.23 38.17 16.23
CA VAL A 94 -33.91 38.31 17.66
C VAL A 94 -33.61 39.77 18.01
N ILE A 95 -32.82 40.47 17.19
CA ILE A 95 -32.52 41.90 17.39
C ILE A 95 -33.80 42.74 17.28
N ALA A 96 -34.64 42.47 16.29
CA ALA A 96 -35.93 43.14 16.15
C ALA A 96 -36.84 42.88 17.36
N ALA A 97 -36.97 41.62 17.81
CA ALA A 97 -37.75 41.30 18.99
C ALA A 97 -37.22 41.99 20.26
N TYR A 98 -35.90 42.17 20.37
CA TYR A 98 -35.28 42.89 21.48
C TYR A 98 -35.55 44.40 21.41
N ALA A 99 -35.40 45.01 20.23
CA ALA A 99 -35.63 46.45 20.02
C ALA A 99 -37.12 46.84 20.18
N PHE A 100 -38.03 46.01 19.66
CA PHE A 100 -39.47 46.23 19.71
C PHE A 100 -40.16 45.56 20.90
N ARG A 101 -39.38 45.13 21.91
CA ARG A 101 -39.89 44.39 23.07
C ARG A 101 -41.05 45.09 23.78
N GLY A 102 -41.04 46.43 23.87
CA GLY A 102 -42.09 47.21 24.51
C GLY A 102 -43.42 47.21 23.75
N GLU A 103 -43.41 47.43 22.43
CA GLU A 103 -44.61 47.37 21.59
C GLU A 103 -45.13 45.94 21.44
N ILE A 104 -44.24 44.96 21.36
CA ILE A 104 -44.59 43.53 21.33
C ILE A 104 -45.29 43.12 22.63
N LEU A 105 -44.81 43.55 23.79
CA LEU A 105 -45.46 43.28 25.08
C LEU A 105 -46.81 44.00 25.24
N ALA A 106 -47.02 45.12 24.54
CA ALA A 106 -48.28 45.86 24.55
C ALA A 106 -49.33 45.28 23.59
N ALA A 107 -48.90 44.65 22.49
CA ALA A 107 -49.78 44.03 21.50
C ALA A 107 -50.05 42.53 21.76
N LEU A 108 -49.28 41.89 22.64
CA LEU A 108 -49.46 40.48 22.98
C LEU A 108 -50.64 40.25 23.94
N PRO A 109 -51.46 39.22 23.69
CA PRO A 109 -52.50 38.77 24.62
C PRO A 109 -51.90 38.42 25.99
N VAL A 110 -52.67 38.65 27.06
CA VAL A 110 -52.19 38.48 28.45
C VAL A 110 -51.70 37.05 28.70
N GLU A 111 -52.29 36.03 28.06
CA GLU A 111 -51.88 34.64 28.23
C GLU A 111 -50.44 34.33 27.77
N TRP A 112 -49.90 35.08 26.80
CA TRP A 112 -48.52 34.90 26.32
C TRP A 112 -47.50 35.70 27.13
N ARG A 113 -47.97 36.66 27.93
CA ARG A 113 -47.12 37.57 28.72
C ARG A 113 -46.45 36.86 29.89
N ASP A 114 -47.14 35.91 30.49
CA ASP A 114 -46.63 35.12 31.62
C ASP A 114 -45.51 34.14 31.19
N PHE A 115 -45.56 33.61 29.97
CA PHE A 115 -44.52 32.72 29.43
C PHE A 115 -43.21 33.44 29.05
N LEU A 116 -43.27 34.74 28.77
CA LEU A 116 -42.10 35.56 28.40
C LEU A 116 -41.42 36.26 29.59
N HIS A 117 -41.94 36.10 30.81
CA HIS A 117 -41.21 36.41 32.03
C HIS A 117 -40.12 35.36 32.26
N ILE A 118 -39.00 35.52 31.54
CA ILE A 118 -37.74 34.80 31.74
C ILE A 118 -37.27 34.82 33.22
N ASP A 119 -37.78 35.74 34.04
CA ASP A 119 -37.49 35.80 35.48
C ASP A 119 -38.16 34.68 36.29
N ALA A 120 -39.31 34.13 35.88
CA ALA A 120 -39.93 33.00 36.57
C ALA A 120 -39.11 31.70 36.41
N LEU A 121 -38.49 31.51 35.24
CA LEU A 121 -37.55 30.41 35.01
C LEU A 121 -36.25 30.60 35.81
N ARG A 122 -35.82 31.84 36.06
CA ARG A 122 -34.63 32.13 36.86
C ARG A 122 -34.84 31.88 38.35
N ASP A 123 -36.03 32.13 38.88
CA ASP A 123 -36.37 31.78 40.26
C ASP A 123 -36.57 30.27 40.47
N LEU A 124 -37.12 29.56 39.48
CA LEU A 124 -37.23 28.09 39.50
C LEU A 124 -35.87 27.38 39.44
N PHE A 125 -34.87 27.96 38.78
CA PHE A 125 -33.51 27.42 38.73
C PHE A 125 -32.62 27.88 39.90
N ARG A 126 -33.13 28.72 40.81
CA ARG A 126 -32.39 29.23 41.98
C ARG A 126 -32.84 28.60 43.32
N GLN A 127 -33.96 27.87 43.34
CA GLN A 127 -34.32 26.95 44.45
C GLN A 127 -33.68 25.58 44.24
#